data_AF-A0A547PGR1-F1
#
_entry.id   AF-A0A547PGR1-F1
#
_cell.length_a   1.000
_cell.length_b   1.000
_cell.length_c   1.000
_cell.angle_alpha   90.00
_cell.angle_beta   90.00
_cell.angle_gamma   90.00
#
_symmetry.space_group_name_H-M   'P 1'
#
loop_
_entity.id
_entity.type
_entity.pdbx_description
1 polymer ?
#
loop_
_entity_poly.entity_id
_entity_poly.type
_entity_poly.pdbx_seq_one_letter_code
_entity_poly.pdbx_strand_id
1 'polypeptide(L)'
;LSRSWLYGYHASQAARDDRRERRSARDDVLLAKIMRVFKASKHRYGSKRIHRDLCAEGEHVPERRVARIMRESRISARLRKPRKPVTTNSNHKLTPSPNLLLEAFHCTTPNTVWLAGISYVDTGEGWLYLAAVKEGAFVRRRPSGSDQWRRDGQLQGQWRMRPAKSSAGP
;
A
#
# COMPACT_ATOMS: atom_id res chain seq x y z
N LEU A 1 -24.15 42.99 -41.00
CA LEU A 1 -23.50 41.81 -40.37
C LEU A 1 -22.84 40.99 -41.47
N SER A 2 -21.51 41.06 -41.59
CA SER A 2 -20.76 40.46 -42.71
C SER A 2 -20.79 38.93 -42.68
N ARG A 3 -21.14 38.30 -43.80
CA ARG A 3 -21.22 36.83 -43.98
C ARG A 3 -19.84 36.15 -44.08
N SER A 4 -18.73 36.89 -44.16
CA SER A 4 -17.41 36.28 -44.42
C SER A 4 -16.85 35.49 -43.24
N TRP A 5 -17.21 35.83 -41.99
CA TRP A 5 -16.79 35.09 -40.80
C TRP A 5 -17.38 33.67 -40.78
N LEU A 6 -18.62 33.52 -41.25
CA LEU A 6 -19.33 32.24 -41.30
C LEU A 6 -18.68 31.27 -42.31
N TYR A 7 -18.27 31.76 -43.49
CA TYR A 7 -17.61 30.92 -44.50
C TYR A 7 -16.18 30.53 -44.11
N GLY A 8 -15.41 31.41 -43.47
CA GLY A 8 -14.09 31.07 -42.93
C GLY A 8 -14.15 29.99 -41.83
N TYR A 9 -15.22 30.00 -41.02
CA TYR A 9 -15.46 28.98 -40.02
C TYR A 9 -15.72 27.60 -40.64
N HIS A 10 -16.65 27.48 -41.61
CA HIS A 10 -16.93 26.21 -42.29
C HIS A 10 -15.74 25.69 -43.11
N ALA A 11 -14.97 26.56 -43.78
CA ALA A 11 -13.75 26.17 -44.49
C ALA A 11 -12.68 25.57 -43.55
N SER A 12 -12.64 26.03 -42.29
CA SER A 12 -11.72 25.52 -41.27
C SER A 12 -12.26 24.31 -40.48
N GLN A 13 -13.56 23.97 -40.58
CA GLN A 13 -14.17 22.83 -39.89
C GLN A 13 -13.65 21.50 -40.42
N ALA A 14 -13.74 21.27 -41.73
CA ALA A 14 -13.27 20.01 -42.33
C ALA A 14 -11.80 19.70 -41.98
N ALA A 15 -10.93 20.71 -42.00
CA ALA A 15 -9.53 20.56 -41.59
C ALA A 15 -9.34 20.33 -40.07
N ARG A 16 -10.24 20.82 -39.22
CA ARG A 16 -10.25 20.54 -37.77
C ARG A 16 -10.72 19.11 -37.48
N ASP A 17 -11.75 18.67 -38.19
CA ASP A 17 -12.34 17.34 -38.03
C ASP A 17 -11.36 16.26 -38.49
N ASP A 18 -10.72 16.43 -39.65
CA ASP A 18 -9.65 15.56 -40.13
C ASP A 18 -8.47 15.47 -39.14
N ARG A 19 -8.05 16.61 -38.54
CA ARG A 19 -7.03 16.60 -37.48
C ARG A 19 -7.49 15.86 -36.22
N ARG A 20 -8.78 15.94 -35.89
CA ARG A 20 -9.37 15.26 -34.73
C ARG A 20 -9.43 13.76 -34.95
N GLU A 21 -9.84 13.32 -36.13
CA GLU A 21 -9.87 11.91 -36.53
C GLU A 21 -8.49 11.29 -36.52
N ARG A 22 -7.49 11.95 -37.13
CA ARG A 22 -6.09 11.47 -37.08
C ARG A 22 -5.56 11.36 -35.66
N ARG A 23 -5.96 12.28 -34.77
CA ARG A 23 -5.58 12.22 -33.35
C ARG A 23 -6.28 11.04 -32.66
N SER A 24 -7.56 10.83 -32.92
CA SER A 24 -8.34 9.70 -32.39
C SER A 24 -7.73 8.37 -32.79
N ALA A 25 -7.43 8.18 -34.09
CA ALA A 25 -6.81 6.96 -34.58
C ALA A 25 -5.46 6.67 -33.89
N ARG A 26 -4.64 7.70 -33.65
CA ARG A 26 -3.39 7.55 -32.90
C ARG A 26 -3.62 7.22 -31.42
N ASP A 27 -4.67 7.77 -30.81
CA ASP A 27 -5.04 7.50 -29.43
C ASP A 27 -5.59 6.07 -29.30
N ASP A 28 -6.31 5.54 -30.29
CA ASP A 28 -6.83 4.17 -30.30
C ASP A 28 -5.70 3.13 -30.36
N VAL A 29 -4.66 3.38 -31.17
CA VAL A 29 -3.46 2.55 -31.20
C VAL A 29 -2.75 2.54 -29.84
N LEU A 30 -2.64 3.70 -29.20
CA LEU A 30 -2.02 3.82 -27.89
C LEU A 30 -2.89 3.17 -26.79
N LEU A 31 -4.20 3.27 -26.90
CA LEU A 31 -5.15 2.62 -26.00
C LEU A 31 -4.98 1.10 -25.99
N ALA A 32 -4.78 0.47 -27.16
CA ALA A 32 -4.52 -0.96 -27.25
C ALA A 32 -3.25 -1.36 -26.48
N LYS A 33 -2.17 -0.57 -26.58
CA LYS A 33 -0.92 -0.80 -25.82
C LYS A 33 -1.13 -0.61 -24.32
N ILE A 34 -1.82 0.47 -23.92
CA ILE A 34 -2.20 0.73 -22.53
C ILE A 34 -3.00 -0.45 -21.96
N MET A 35 -3.97 -0.97 -22.71
CA MET A 35 -4.82 -2.07 -22.27
C MET A 35 -4.02 -3.37 -22.10
N ARG A 36 -3.05 -3.65 -22.99
CA ARG A 36 -2.15 -4.80 -22.87
C ARG A 36 -1.35 -4.74 -21.57
N VAL A 37 -0.68 -3.61 -21.31
CA VAL A 37 0.11 -3.40 -20.08
C VAL A 37 -0.79 -3.44 -18.84
N PHE A 38 -1.97 -2.82 -18.92
CA PHE A 38 -2.94 -2.81 -17.82
C PHE A 38 -3.43 -4.22 -17.48
N LYS A 39 -3.74 -5.05 -18.49
CA LYS A 39 -4.13 -6.45 -18.31
C LYS A 39 -2.98 -7.28 -17.75
N ALA A 40 -1.76 -7.12 -18.26
CA ALA A 40 -0.56 -7.77 -17.74
C ALA A 40 -0.32 -7.44 -16.26
N SER A 41 -0.61 -6.19 -15.84
CA SER A 41 -0.50 -5.75 -14.45
C SER A 41 -1.60 -6.28 -13.52
N LYS A 42 -2.56 -7.08 -14.03
CA LYS A 42 -3.80 -7.50 -13.35
C LYS A 42 -4.64 -6.30 -12.87
N HIS A 43 -4.69 -5.25 -13.69
CA HIS A 43 -5.47 -4.03 -13.46
C HIS A 43 -5.00 -3.22 -12.23
N ARG A 44 -3.75 -3.41 -11.78
CA ARG A 44 -3.22 -2.76 -10.56
C ARG A 44 -2.52 -1.44 -10.84
N TYR A 45 -2.08 -1.22 -12.07
CA TYR A 45 -1.24 -0.06 -12.40
C TYR A 45 -2.09 1.13 -12.84
N GLY A 46 -1.73 2.32 -12.32
CA GLY A 46 -2.26 3.59 -12.80
C GLY A 46 -1.37 4.19 -13.89
N SER A 47 -1.73 5.41 -14.35
CA SER A 47 -1.07 6.11 -15.47
C SER A 47 0.45 6.19 -15.35
N LYS A 48 0.97 6.52 -14.17
CA LYS A 48 2.43 6.63 -13.92
C LYS A 48 3.18 5.32 -14.18
N ARG A 49 2.65 4.21 -13.68
CA ARG A 49 3.29 2.90 -13.81
C ARG A 49 3.17 2.36 -15.22
N ILE A 50 1.99 2.51 -15.84
CA ILE A 50 1.78 2.15 -17.25
C ILE A 50 2.70 2.97 -18.15
N HIS A 51 2.83 4.28 -17.92
CA HIS A 51 3.73 5.13 -18.69
C HIS A 51 5.18 4.66 -18.60
N ARG A 52 5.66 4.32 -17.40
CA ARG A 52 7.01 3.78 -17.21
C ARG A 52 7.21 2.47 -17.97
N ASP A 53 6.24 1.56 -17.91
CA ASP A 53 6.33 0.27 -18.62
C ASP A 53 6.29 0.48 -20.13
N LEU A 54 5.46 1.40 -20.63
CA LEU A 54 5.44 1.79 -22.06
C LEU A 54 6.78 2.40 -22.50
N CYS A 55 7.39 3.26 -21.69
CA CYS A 55 8.72 3.81 -22.00
C CYS A 55 9.81 2.74 -21.98
N ALA A 56 9.71 1.74 -21.09
CA ALA A 56 10.63 0.61 -21.08
C ALA A 56 10.50 -0.26 -22.35
N GLU A 57 9.32 -0.31 -22.94
CA GLU A 57 9.05 -0.96 -24.23
C GLU A 57 9.41 -0.08 -25.46
N GLY A 58 9.96 1.12 -25.25
CA GLY A 58 10.40 2.02 -26.33
C GLY A 58 9.36 3.04 -26.80
N GLU A 59 8.21 3.15 -26.13
CA GLU A 59 7.18 4.14 -26.48
C GLU A 59 7.47 5.50 -25.83
N HIS A 60 7.79 6.50 -26.66
CA HIS A 60 8.01 7.87 -26.22
C HIS A 60 6.70 8.67 -26.24
N VAL A 61 5.92 8.57 -25.16
CA VAL A 61 4.63 9.27 -25.01
C VAL A 61 4.60 10.02 -23.68
N PRO A 62 4.13 11.27 -23.61
CA PRO A 62 4.01 11.99 -22.33
C PRO A 62 2.99 11.33 -21.41
N GLU A 63 3.30 11.22 -20.11
CA GLU A 63 2.41 10.67 -19.08
C GLU A 63 1.00 11.30 -19.12
N ARG A 64 0.92 12.61 -19.37
CA ARG A 64 -0.36 13.35 -19.46
C ARG A 64 -1.28 12.77 -20.55
N ARG A 65 -0.73 12.30 -21.66
CA ARG A 65 -1.51 11.69 -22.74
C ARG A 65 -2.02 10.31 -22.33
N VAL A 66 -1.18 9.50 -21.67
CA VAL A 66 -1.58 8.21 -21.09
C VAL A 66 -2.71 8.41 -20.07
N ALA A 67 -2.55 9.37 -19.15
CA ALA A 67 -3.55 9.68 -18.14
C ALA A 67 -4.87 10.19 -18.74
N ARG A 68 -4.82 11.00 -19.81
CA ARG A 68 -6.01 11.45 -20.55
C ARG A 68 -6.75 10.27 -21.17
N ILE A 69 -6.05 9.42 -21.93
CA ILE A 69 -6.65 8.26 -22.61
C ILE A 69 -7.26 7.30 -21.59
N MET A 70 -6.53 6.97 -20.51
CA MET A 70 -7.07 6.12 -19.44
C MET A 70 -8.37 6.69 -18.85
N ARG A 71 -8.44 8.00 -18.62
CA ARG A 71 -9.62 8.66 -18.08
C ARG A 71 -10.79 8.68 -19.07
N GLU A 72 -10.55 8.99 -20.34
CA GLU A 72 -11.55 8.96 -21.41
C GLU A 72 -12.12 7.54 -21.61
N SER A 73 -11.28 6.51 -21.51
CA SER A 73 -11.67 5.10 -21.61
C SER A 73 -12.14 4.48 -20.29
N ARG A 74 -12.30 5.27 -19.22
CA ARG A 74 -12.72 4.83 -17.86
C ARG A 74 -11.85 3.71 -17.26
N ILE A 75 -10.56 3.66 -17.63
CA ILE A 75 -9.58 2.72 -17.10
C ILE A 75 -8.96 3.31 -15.84
N SER A 76 -9.16 2.64 -14.71
CA SER A 76 -8.57 3.03 -13.43
C SER A 76 -7.95 1.83 -12.74
N ALA A 77 -6.88 2.08 -11.98
CA ALA A 77 -6.24 1.04 -11.19
C ALA A 77 -7.25 0.49 -10.17
N ARG A 78 -7.40 -0.82 -10.12
CA ARG A 78 -8.24 -1.50 -9.14
C ARG A 78 -7.65 -1.23 -7.76
N LEU A 79 -8.39 -0.50 -6.92
CA LEU A 79 -8.00 -0.32 -5.52
C LEU A 79 -7.87 -1.69 -4.89
N ARG A 80 -6.74 -1.88 -4.22
CA ARG A 80 -6.50 -3.08 -3.42
C ARG A 80 -7.55 -3.08 -2.31
N LYS A 81 -8.33 -4.16 -2.20
CA LYS A 81 -9.20 -4.32 -1.03
C LYS A 81 -8.33 -4.20 0.22
N PRO A 82 -8.73 -3.40 1.23
CA PRO A 82 -7.97 -3.31 2.46
C PRO A 82 -7.78 -4.72 3.03
N ARG A 83 -6.56 -5.00 3.52
CA ARG A 83 -6.31 -6.25 4.23
C ARG A 83 -7.17 -6.25 5.49
N LYS A 84 -7.92 -7.32 5.69
CA LYS A 84 -8.57 -7.61 6.97
C LYS A 84 -7.59 -8.46 7.79
N PRO A 85 -7.54 -8.30 9.12
CA PRO A 85 -8.31 -7.36 9.94
C PRO A 85 -7.80 -5.92 9.81
N VAL A 86 -8.71 -4.94 9.94
CA VAL A 86 -8.34 -3.51 9.96
C VAL A 86 -8.01 -3.12 11.39
N THR A 87 -6.72 -2.97 11.70
CA THR A 87 -6.21 -2.77 13.07
C THR A 87 -6.22 -1.31 13.52
N THR A 88 -6.24 -0.37 12.58
CA THR A 88 -5.96 1.04 12.88
C THR A 88 -7.07 1.92 12.33
N ASN A 89 -7.83 2.54 13.23
CA ASN A 89 -8.66 3.68 12.88
C ASN A 89 -7.85 4.96 13.09
N SER A 90 -7.01 5.32 12.11
CA SER A 90 -6.23 6.57 12.16
C SER A 90 -7.10 7.83 12.10
N ASN A 91 -8.40 7.69 11.78
CA ASN A 91 -9.35 8.80 11.73
C ASN A 91 -10.11 8.92 13.06
N HIS A 92 -9.36 9.09 14.15
CA HIS A 92 -9.91 9.38 15.47
C HIS A 92 -9.47 10.76 15.94
N LYS A 93 -10.28 11.41 16.76
CA LYS A 93 -9.97 12.75 17.31
C LYS A 93 -9.05 12.69 18.55
N LEU A 94 -8.59 11.51 18.95
CA LEU A 94 -7.69 11.35 20.11
C LEU A 94 -6.28 11.84 19.77
N THR A 95 -5.67 12.55 20.71
CA THR A 95 -4.27 12.97 20.62
C THR A 95 -3.35 11.74 20.68
N PRO A 96 -2.39 11.60 19.75
CA PRO A 96 -1.40 10.53 19.84
C PRO A 96 -0.64 10.60 21.16
N SER A 97 -0.40 9.46 21.80
CA SER A 97 0.44 9.41 23.00
C SER A 97 1.86 9.87 22.66
N PRO A 98 2.51 10.66 23.53
CA PRO A 98 3.87 11.14 23.28
C PRO A 98 4.83 9.95 23.18
N ASN A 99 5.67 9.94 22.13
CA ASN A 99 6.72 8.93 21.96
C ASN A 99 7.88 9.26 22.92
N LEU A 100 7.83 8.69 24.12
CA LEU A 100 8.85 8.89 25.16
C LEU A 100 10.19 8.22 24.85
N LEU A 101 10.20 7.24 23.93
CA LEU A 101 11.40 6.43 23.65
C LEU A 101 12.29 7.06 22.60
N LEU A 102 11.75 7.81 21.63
CA LEU A 102 12.53 8.46 20.56
C LEU A 102 13.65 7.55 19.98
N GLU A 103 13.33 6.26 19.77
CA GLU A 103 14.26 5.22 19.27
C GLU A 103 15.40 4.79 20.23
N ALA A 104 15.42 5.28 21.47
CA ALA A 104 16.31 4.83 22.53
C ALA A 104 15.76 3.57 23.23
N PHE A 105 16.21 2.40 22.80
CA PHE A 105 15.77 1.11 23.36
C PHE A 105 16.70 0.55 24.45
N HIS A 106 17.70 1.31 24.89
CA HIS A 106 18.67 0.90 25.90
C HIS A 106 18.19 1.28 27.31
N CYS A 107 17.96 0.27 28.15
CA CYS A 107 17.54 0.46 29.54
C CYS A 107 18.65 0.00 30.50
N THR A 108 18.88 0.78 31.56
CA THR A 108 19.82 0.49 32.64
C THR A 108 19.16 -0.15 33.86
N THR A 109 17.83 -0.31 33.85
CA THR A 109 17.04 -0.96 34.90
C THR A 109 16.03 -1.93 34.27
N PRO A 110 15.77 -3.10 34.90
CA PRO A 110 14.71 -4.00 34.44
C PRO A 110 13.32 -3.34 34.57
N ASN A 111 12.32 -3.90 33.91
CA ASN A 111 10.91 -3.47 33.91
C ASN A 111 10.66 -2.01 33.48
N THR A 112 11.62 -1.38 32.79
CA THR A 112 11.53 0.06 32.44
C THR A 112 10.86 0.28 31.08
N VAL A 113 11.09 -0.61 30.12
CA VAL A 113 10.51 -0.52 28.78
C VAL A 113 9.92 -1.87 28.38
N TRP A 114 8.66 -1.84 27.96
CA TRP A 114 7.92 -2.99 27.49
C TRP A 114 7.58 -2.80 26.01
N LEU A 115 7.97 -3.77 25.18
CA LEU A 115 7.61 -3.86 23.77
C LEU A 115 6.39 -4.76 23.65
N ALA A 116 5.25 -4.16 23.34
CA ALA A 116 4.02 -4.90 23.06
C ALA A 116 3.69 -4.81 21.56
N GLY A 117 3.40 -5.95 20.95
CA GLY A 117 2.95 -6.03 19.56
C GLY A 117 1.73 -6.92 19.45
N ILE A 118 0.84 -6.58 18.52
CA ILE A 118 -0.27 -7.45 18.12
C ILE A 118 -0.05 -7.83 16.66
N SER A 119 -0.09 -9.12 16.38
CA SER A 119 -0.03 -9.71 15.03
C SER A 119 -1.32 -10.49 14.75
N TYR A 120 -1.62 -10.71 13.48
CA TYR A 120 -2.79 -11.46 13.05
C TYR A 120 -2.35 -12.68 12.24
N VAL A 121 -2.95 -13.83 12.55
CA VAL A 121 -2.69 -15.09 11.86
C VAL A 121 -3.95 -15.48 11.10
N ASP A 122 -3.79 -15.69 9.80
CA ASP A 122 -4.86 -16.18 8.93
C ASP A 122 -5.01 -17.70 9.17
N THR A 123 -6.22 -18.14 9.51
CA THR A 123 -6.54 -19.55 9.70
C THR A 123 -7.72 -19.93 8.81
N GLY A 124 -7.87 -21.22 8.49
CA GLY A 124 -8.99 -21.72 7.66
C GLY A 124 -10.38 -21.43 8.25
N GLU A 125 -10.46 -21.10 9.54
CA GLU A 125 -11.69 -20.80 10.27
C GLU A 125 -11.86 -19.28 10.56
N GLY A 126 -10.90 -18.44 10.19
CA GLY A 126 -10.93 -17.00 10.44
C GLY A 126 -9.60 -16.42 10.93
N TRP A 127 -9.66 -15.23 11.55
CA TRP A 127 -8.47 -14.51 12.00
C TRP A 127 -8.23 -14.73 13.49
N LEU A 128 -6.99 -15.07 13.85
CA LEU A 128 -6.53 -15.08 15.23
C LEU A 128 -5.68 -13.84 15.53
N TYR A 129 -5.89 -13.25 16.71
CA TYR A 129 -5.07 -12.15 17.22
C TYR A 129 -4.00 -12.71 18.16
N LEU A 130 -2.73 -12.49 17.83
CA LEU A 130 -1.58 -12.84 18.64
C LEU A 130 -1.03 -11.59 19.31
N ALA A 131 -1.14 -11.51 20.63
CA ALA A 131 -0.48 -10.47 21.43
C ALA A 131 0.85 -11.02 21.98
N ALA A 132 1.94 -10.29 21.77
CA ALA A 132 3.24 -10.61 22.33
C ALA A 132 3.75 -9.41 23.12
N VAL A 133 4.29 -9.67 24.31
CA VAL A 133 4.91 -8.67 25.17
C VAL A 133 6.34 -9.13 25.46
N LYS A 134 7.30 -8.24 25.28
CA LYS A 134 8.72 -8.48 25.50
C LYS A 134 9.31 -7.32 26.29
N GLU A 135 10.16 -7.61 27.27
CA GLU A 135 10.94 -6.58 27.95
C GLU A 135 12.04 -6.03 27.02
N GLY A 136 12.23 -4.71 27.01
CA GLY A 136 13.29 -4.02 26.28
C GLY A 136 14.68 -4.45 26.75
N ALA A 137 15.68 -4.39 25.86
CA ALA A 137 17.01 -4.91 26.15
C ALA A 137 17.67 -4.14 27.31
N PHE A 138 17.76 -4.80 28.46
CA PHE A 138 18.52 -4.35 29.61
C PHE A 138 20.00 -4.76 29.45
N VAL A 139 20.90 -3.78 29.45
CA VAL A 139 22.35 -4.08 29.46
C VAL A 139 22.78 -4.32 30.89
N ARG A 140 22.98 -5.58 31.26
CA ARG A 140 23.54 -5.94 32.56
C ARG A 140 25.03 -5.59 32.57
N ARG A 141 25.40 -4.40 33.07
CA ARG A 141 26.81 -4.09 33.34
C ARG A 141 27.33 -5.07 34.40
N ARG A 142 28.45 -5.72 34.10
CA ARG A 142 29.22 -6.56 35.03
C ARG A 142 29.64 -5.73 36.25
N PRO A 143 29.52 -6.23 37.49
CA PRO A 143 30.52 -5.98 38.51
C PRO A 143 31.79 -6.74 38.10
N SER A 144 32.95 -6.09 38.11
CA SER A 144 34.22 -6.72 37.81
C SER A 144 34.54 -7.81 38.85
N GLY A 145 34.74 -9.04 38.39
CA GLY A 145 35.36 -10.11 39.18
C GLY A 145 34.40 -11.20 39.66
N SER A 146 34.21 -12.24 38.86
CA SER A 146 34.18 -13.66 39.26
C SER A 146 33.65 -14.50 38.09
N ASP A 147 34.49 -15.42 37.63
CA ASP A 147 34.17 -16.41 36.62
C ASP A 147 33.25 -17.48 37.22
N GLN A 148 31.96 -17.44 36.90
CA GLN A 148 31.14 -18.64 36.89
C GLN A 148 29.92 -18.46 35.98
N TRP A 149 29.92 -19.18 34.86
CA TRP A 149 28.72 -19.33 34.03
C TRP A 149 27.76 -20.30 34.72
N ARG A 150 26.67 -19.81 35.31
CA ARG A 150 25.44 -20.60 35.39
C ARG A 150 24.54 -20.24 34.21
N ARG A 151 24.38 -21.19 33.29
CA ARG A 151 23.28 -21.21 32.33
C ARG A 151 21.99 -21.54 33.08
N ASP A 152 21.41 -20.56 33.76
CA ASP A 152 20.04 -20.70 34.29
C ASP A 152 19.07 -20.13 33.26
N GLY A 153 18.94 -20.87 32.16
CA GLY A 153 17.83 -20.77 31.23
C GLY A 153 16.76 -21.79 31.60
N GLN A 154 16.23 -21.73 32.82
CA GLN A 154 15.09 -22.55 33.20
C GLN A 154 13.82 -21.90 32.62
N LEU A 155 13.46 -22.31 31.41
CA LEU A 155 12.13 -22.09 30.86
C LEU A 155 11.11 -22.84 31.73
N GLN A 156 10.54 -22.19 32.74
CA GLN A 156 9.28 -22.62 33.32
C GLN A 156 8.15 -21.90 32.61
N GLY A 157 7.68 -22.54 31.53
CA GLY A 157 6.49 -22.13 30.79
C GLY A 157 5.84 -23.36 30.19
N GLN A 158 5.05 -24.07 30.99
CA GLN A 158 4.20 -25.15 30.49
C GLN A 158 3.02 -24.51 29.75
N TRP A 159 3.12 -24.41 28.43
CA TRP A 159 2.05 -23.87 27.59
C TRP A 159 0.96 -24.92 27.40
N ARG A 160 -0.17 -24.76 28.09
CA ARG A 160 -1.43 -25.44 27.72
C ARG A 160 -2.26 -24.50 26.87
N MET A 161 -2.41 -24.83 25.59
CA MET A 161 -3.43 -24.19 24.75
C MET A 161 -4.81 -24.53 25.29
N ARG A 162 -5.62 -23.50 25.58
CA ARG A 162 -7.06 -23.66 25.82
C ARG A 162 -7.79 -23.29 24.52
N PRO A 163 -8.57 -24.20 23.92
CA PRO A 163 -9.41 -23.82 22.80
C PRO A 163 -10.46 -22.80 23.26
N ALA A 164 -10.77 -21.84 22.37
CA ALA A 164 -11.83 -20.88 22.60
C ALA A 164 -13.17 -21.61 22.73
N LYS A 165 -13.99 -21.20 23.71
CA LYS A 165 -15.35 -21.72 23.89
C LYS A 165 -16.15 -21.41 22.62
N SER A 166 -16.69 -22.45 21.97
CA SER A 166 -17.74 -22.27 20.97
C SER A 166 -18.97 -21.70 21.67
N SER A 167 -19.32 -20.45 21.36
CA SER A 167 -20.65 -19.93 21.68
C SER A 167 -21.64 -20.53 20.67
N ALA A 168 -21.99 -21.81 20.88
CA ALA A 168 -23.22 -22.38 20.37
C ALA A 168 -24.21 -22.37 21.53
N GLY A 169 -25.11 -21.39 21.51
CA GLY A 169 -26.32 -21.38 22.33
C GLY A 169 -27.51 -21.85 21.50
N PRO A 170 -28.50 -22.52 22.13
CA PRO A 170 -29.57 -23.29 21.51
C PRO A 170 -30.61 -22.45 20.76
#